data_AF-D6TYX4-F1
#
_entry.id   AF-D6TYX4-F1
#
_cell.length_a   1.000
_cell.length_b   1.000
_cell.length_c   1.000
_cell.angle_alpha   90.00
_cell.angle_beta   90.00
_cell.angle_gamma   90.00
#
_symmetry.space_group_name_H-M   'P 1'
#
loop_
_entity.id
_entity.type
_entity.pdbx_description
1 polymer ?
#
loop_
_entity_poly.entity_id
_entity_poly.type
_entity_poly.pdbx_seq_one_letter_code
_entity_poly.pdbx_strand_id
1 'polypeptide(L)'
;MVKKGEATHYTAAQTKEKLGITDGQLYNYVNNGTLARVIPPGKKQGVYRREDVDQLARELNAFLLHRKRNTTQFLQVTNEEEMRECMEISQALFSVGRETVKDRMKLLQKNPYTYHMLRDDTQIIGYTATMPLKNGRLEKVLSQTIPVKIGEDDIAEDVDGNTIDLYLHAIGVKPGYSMVEKHSYGARLVSGIIELILDFGKRGITINTIAARSNMPDGIRLMRHAGFTEIEPLTPERRTFVIDVKESGIPFIIQYKEALAKWQEEHK
;
A
#
# COMPACT_ATOMS: atom_id res chain seq x y z
N MET A 1 -20.49 -26.98 -50.43
CA MET A 1 -21.12 -26.43 -49.21
C MET A 1 -20.30 -25.25 -48.73
N VAL A 2 -20.76 -24.03 -48.98
CA VAL A 2 -20.08 -22.79 -48.54
C VAL A 2 -20.33 -22.61 -47.05
N LYS A 3 -19.26 -22.53 -46.25
CA LYS A 3 -19.34 -22.21 -44.81
C LYS A 3 -20.05 -20.86 -44.66
N LYS A 4 -21.15 -20.86 -43.91
CA LYS A 4 -21.90 -19.66 -43.50
C LYS A 4 -20.90 -18.71 -42.83
N GLY A 5 -20.60 -17.58 -43.49
CA GLY A 5 -19.59 -16.64 -43.04
C GLY A 5 -19.89 -16.13 -41.63
N GLU A 6 -18.91 -16.24 -40.73
CA GLU A 6 -19.03 -15.72 -39.38
C GLU A 6 -19.17 -14.19 -39.42
N ALA A 7 -20.13 -13.66 -38.66
CA ALA A 7 -20.36 -12.22 -38.58
C ALA A 7 -19.13 -11.50 -37.99
N THR A 8 -18.54 -10.56 -38.71
CA THR A 8 -17.30 -9.87 -38.30
C THR A 8 -17.48 -8.83 -37.20
N HIS A 9 -18.73 -8.59 -36.76
CA HIS A 9 -19.08 -7.54 -35.82
C HIS A 9 -20.11 -8.02 -34.78
N TYR A 10 -20.07 -7.41 -33.59
CA TYR A 10 -21.08 -7.54 -32.56
C TYR A 10 -21.99 -6.32 -32.52
N THR A 11 -23.26 -6.55 -32.18
CA THR A 11 -24.20 -5.49 -31.79
C THR A 11 -23.89 -5.00 -30.37
N ALA A 12 -24.42 -3.83 -29.99
CA ALA A 12 -24.26 -3.31 -28.62
C ALA A 12 -24.75 -4.30 -27.54
N ALA A 13 -25.85 -5.01 -27.79
CA ALA A 13 -26.35 -6.03 -26.86
C ALA A 13 -25.34 -7.17 -26.67
N GLN A 14 -24.82 -7.71 -27.78
CA GLN A 14 -23.81 -8.77 -27.76
C GLN A 14 -22.50 -8.33 -27.12
N THR A 15 -22.05 -7.10 -27.37
CA THR A 15 -20.84 -6.54 -26.74
C THR A 15 -21.01 -6.42 -25.23
N LYS A 16 -22.15 -5.89 -24.75
CA LYS A 16 -22.42 -5.79 -23.31
C LYS A 16 -22.48 -7.15 -22.63
N GLU A 17 -23.17 -8.09 -23.25
CA GLU A 17 -23.27 -9.47 -22.75
C GLU A 17 -21.90 -10.14 -22.68
N LYS A 18 -21.11 -10.02 -23.76
CA LYS A 18 -19.77 -10.63 -23.85
C LYS A 18 -18.79 -10.06 -22.84
N LEU A 19 -18.86 -8.76 -22.57
CA LEU A 19 -17.97 -8.06 -21.65
C LEU A 19 -18.50 -8.03 -20.20
N GLY A 20 -19.77 -8.36 -19.98
CA GLY A 20 -20.42 -8.25 -18.67
C GLY A 20 -20.55 -6.82 -18.17
N ILE A 21 -20.83 -5.85 -19.06
CA ILE A 21 -20.81 -4.40 -18.74
C ILE A 21 -22.16 -3.70 -18.96
N THR A 22 -22.34 -2.58 -18.27
CA THR A 22 -23.51 -1.70 -18.40
C THR A 22 -23.43 -0.78 -19.64
N ASP A 23 -24.55 -0.15 -20.01
CA ASP A 23 -24.59 0.82 -21.11
C ASP A 23 -23.65 2.02 -20.89
N GLY A 24 -23.55 2.53 -19.66
CA GLY A 24 -22.63 3.63 -19.33
C GLY A 24 -21.16 3.25 -19.51
N GLN A 25 -20.79 2.01 -19.17
CA GLN A 25 -19.43 1.50 -19.38
C GLN A 25 -19.12 1.32 -20.86
N LEU A 26 -20.05 0.77 -21.65
CA LEU A 26 -19.88 0.68 -23.10
C LEU A 26 -19.71 2.07 -23.74
N TYR A 27 -20.52 3.04 -23.31
CA TYR A 27 -20.39 4.43 -23.74
C TYR A 27 -19.00 5.02 -23.42
N ASN A 28 -18.49 4.78 -22.21
CA ASN A 28 -17.16 5.22 -21.80
C ASN A 28 -16.05 4.59 -22.65
N TYR A 29 -16.14 3.28 -22.93
CA TYR A 29 -15.16 2.59 -23.80
C TYR A 29 -15.16 3.12 -25.23
N VAL A 30 -16.29 3.60 -25.72
CA VAL A 30 -16.35 4.25 -27.05
C VAL A 30 -15.73 5.64 -26.98
N ASN A 31 -16.12 6.45 -26.00
CA ASN A 31 -15.66 7.82 -25.86
C ASN A 31 -14.16 7.95 -25.59
N ASN A 32 -13.59 7.02 -24.84
CA ASN A 32 -12.16 7.01 -24.55
C ASN A 32 -11.31 6.29 -25.61
N GLY A 33 -11.95 5.81 -26.70
CA GLY A 33 -11.27 5.13 -27.81
C GLY A 33 -10.88 3.67 -27.57
N THR A 34 -11.31 3.05 -26.47
CA THR A 34 -11.05 1.62 -26.19
C THR A 34 -11.80 0.70 -27.16
N LEU A 35 -13.01 1.08 -27.59
CA LEU A 35 -13.79 0.36 -28.59
C LEU A 35 -14.22 1.29 -29.73
N ALA A 36 -13.96 0.89 -30.97
CA ALA A 36 -14.44 1.62 -32.13
C ALA A 36 -15.91 1.26 -32.44
N ARG A 37 -16.78 2.29 -32.43
CA ARG A 37 -18.17 2.16 -32.89
C ARG A 37 -18.24 2.44 -34.39
N VAL A 38 -18.66 1.46 -35.18
CA VAL A 38 -18.85 1.58 -36.64
C VAL A 38 -20.33 1.61 -36.96
N ILE A 39 -20.78 2.54 -37.80
CA ILE A 39 -22.16 2.57 -38.30
C ILE A 39 -22.15 2.11 -39.76
N PRO A 40 -22.67 0.91 -40.08
CA PRO A 40 -22.68 0.42 -41.46
C PRO A 40 -23.55 1.30 -42.36
N PRO A 41 -23.19 1.44 -43.67
CA PRO A 41 -24.00 2.21 -44.61
C PRO A 41 -25.48 1.78 -44.60
N GLY A 42 -26.38 2.74 -44.46
CA GLY A 42 -27.83 2.50 -44.45
C GLY A 42 -28.40 1.95 -43.13
N LYS A 43 -27.61 1.85 -42.05
CA LYS A 43 -28.08 1.43 -40.73
C LYS A 43 -28.05 2.60 -39.74
N LYS A 44 -29.00 2.59 -38.78
CA LYS A 44 -29.05 3.57 -37.68
C LYS A 44 -28.29 3.10 -36.43
N GLN A 45 -28.07 1.79 -36.30
CA GLN A 45 -27.43 1.20 -35.13
C GLN A 45 -25.94 0.97 -35.41
N GLY A 46 -25.09 1.27 -34.42
CA GLY A 46 -23.66 1.00 -34.49
C GLY A 46 -23.34 -0.43 -34.08
N VAL A 47 -22.25 -0.94 -34.63
CA VAL A 47 -21.67 -2.26 -34.35
C VAL A 47 -20.20 -2.11 -33.95
N TYR A 48 -19.66 -3.15 -33.33
CA TYR A 48 -18.30 -3.19 -32.81
C TYR A 48 -17.55 -4.34 -33.46
N ARG A 49 -16.28 -4.15 -33.79
CA ARG A 49 -15.47 -5.22 -34.38
C ARG A 49 -15.36 -6.37 -33.40
N ARG A 50 -15.58 -7.59 -33.89
CA ARG A 50 -15.55 -8.79 -33.05
C ARG A 50 -14.19 -8.96 -32.36
N GLU A 51 -13.11 -8.77 -33.10
CA GLU A 51 -11.74 -8.92 -32.60
C GLU A 51 -11.43 -7.99 -31.42
N ASP A 52 -11.79 -6.72 -31.52
CA ASP A 52 -11.58 -5.73 -30.46
C ASP A 52 -12.36 -6.09 -29.18
N VAL A 53 -13.62 -6.50 -29.34
CA VAL A 53 -14.47 -6.92 -28.22
C VAL A 53 -13.96 -8.20 -27.58
N ASP A 54 -13.55 -9.20 -28.38
CA ASP A 54 -13.03 -10.46 -27.85
C ASP A 54 -11.66 -10.26 -27.18
N GLN A 55 -10.83 -9.35 -27.68
CA GLN A 55 -9.57 -8.96 -27.03
C GLN A 55 -9.82 -8.29 -25.68
N LEU A 56 -10.72 -7.29 -25.64
CA LEU A 56 -11.09 -6.63 -24.40
C LEU A 56 -11.73 -7.60 -23.40
N ALA A 57 -12.54 -8.56 -23.87
CA ALA A 57 -13.10 -9.60 -23.03
C ALA A 57 -12.02 -10.49 -22.40
N ARG A 58 -10.96 -10.83 -23.15
CA ARG A 58 -9.81 -11.58 -22.60
C ARG A 58 -9.07 -10.77 -21.55
N GLU A 59 -8.85 -9.49 -21.79
CA GLU A 59 -8.18 -8.59 -20.84
C GLU A 59 -8.99 -8.40 -19.55
N LEU A 60 -10.31 -8.17 -19.66
CA LEU A 60 -11.20 -8.06 -18.51
C LEU A 60 -11.28 -9.36 -17.72
N ASN A 61 -11.35 -10.50 -18.39
CA ASN A 61 -11.35 -11.80 -17.71
C ASN A 61 -10.01 -12.09 -17.05
N ALA A 62 -8.88 -11.76 -17.68
CA ALA A 62 -7.57 -11.87 -17.06
C ALA A 62 -7.47 -10.98 -15.80
N PHE A 63 -7.95 -9.74 -15.87
CA PHE A 63 -8.01 -8.82 -14.74
C PHE A 63 -8.92 -9.34 -13.60
N LEU A 64 -10.11 -9.85 -13.91
CA LEU A 64 -11.04 -10.40 -12.92
C LEU A 64 -10.52 -11.70 -12.30
N LEU A 65 -9.86 -12.56 -13.08
CA LEU A 65 -9.18 -13.76 -12.59
C LEU A 65 -8.00 -13.38 -11.69
N HIS A 66 -7.27 -12.32 -12.01
CA HIS A 66 -6.20 -11.79 -11.17
C HIS A 66 -6.77 -11.23 -9.86
N ARG A 67 -7.85 -10.44 -9.91
CA ARG A 67 -8.53 -9.92 -8.72
C ARG A 67 -9.13 -11.01 -7.83
N LYS A 68 -9.66 -12.10 -8.40
CA LYS A 68 -10.14 -13.26 -7.64
C LYS A 68 -9.02 -14.12 -7.06
N ARG A 69 -7.78 -13.98 -7.53
CA ARG A 69 -6.60 -14.73 -7.05
C ARG A 69 -5.74 -13.95 -6.05
N ASN A 70 -5.83 -12.63 -5.98
CA ASN A 70 -4.91 -11.85 -5.15
C ASN A 70 -5.40 -11.75 -3.69
N THR A 71 -5.32 -12.85 -2.94
CA THR A 71 -5.30 -12.83 -1.47
C THR A 71 -3.94 -12.32 -1.00
N THR A 72 -3.70 -11.02 -1.16
CA THR A 72 -2.49 -10.42 -0.61
C THR A 72 -2.50 -10.51 0.91
N GLN A 73 -1.39 -10.93 1.51
CA GLN A 73 -1.20 -11.04 2.95
C GLN A 73 -0.18 -10.02 3.42
N PHE A 74 -0.48 -9.35 4.54
CA PHE A 74 0.46 -8.51 5.25
C PHE A 74 1.16 -9.37 6.30
N LEU A 75 2.46 -9.60 6.13
CA LEU A 75 3.24 -10.55 6.91
C LEU A 75 4.49 -9.88 7.46
N GLN A 76 4.95 -10.33 8.62
CA GLN A 76 6.24 -9.94 9.15
C GLN A 76 7.37 -10.54 8.29
N VAL A 77 8.47 -9.81 8.14
CA VAL A 77 9.71 -10.39 7.60
C VAL A 77 10.32 -11.31 8.67
N THR A 78 10.78 -12.48 8.25
CA THR A 78 11.30 -13.53 9.15
C THR A 78 12.72 -13.97 8.84
N ASN A 79 13.20 -13.73 7.61
CA ASN A 79 14.50 -14.23 7.16
C ASN A 79 15.23 -13.25 6.23
N GLU A 80 16.51 -13.55 5.95
CA GLU A 80 17.37 -12.69 5.12
C GLU A 80 16.94 -12.59 3.65
N GLU A 81 16.28 -13.62 3.11
CA GLU A 81 15.82 -13.65 1.72
C GLU A 81 14.65 -12.68 1.52
N GLU A 82 13.65 -12.75 2.40
CA GLU A 82 12.53 -11.79 2.45
C GLU A 82 13.02 -10.35 2.66
N MET A 83 13.99 -10.16 3.57
CA MET A 83 14.60 -8.85 3.78
C MET A 83 15.32 -8.34 2.52
N ARG A 84 16.00 -9.22 1.79
CA ARG A 84 16.68 -8.87 0.54
C ARG A 84 15.69 -8.41 -0.52
N GLU A 85 14.59 -9.11 -0.71
CA GLU A 85 13.53 -8.69 -1.63
C GLU A 85 12.93 -7.32 -1.24
N CYS A 86 12.68 -7.09 0.06
CA CYS A 86 12.22 -5.78 0.54
C CYS A 86 13.26 -4.68 0.27
N MET A 87 14.56 -4.99 0.40
CA MET A 87 15.65 -4.07 0.07
C MET A 87 15.74 -3.77 -1.42
N GLU A 88 15.48 -4.74 -2.30
CA GLU A 88 15.43 -4.52 -3.74
C GLU A 88 14.29 -3.56 -4.11
N ILE A 89 13.11 -3.72 -3.49
CA ILE A 89 11.99 -2.78 -3.66
C ILE A 89 12.37 -1.38 -3.14
N SER A 90 12.98 -1.30 -1.95
CA SER A 90 13.48 -0.04 -1.36
C SER A 90 14.46 0.66 -2.30
N GLN A 91 15.42 -0.07 -2.86
CA GLN A 91 16.45 0.47 -3.75
C GLN A 91 15.82 0.97 -5.05
N ALA A 92 14.89 0.20 -5.63
CA ALA A 92 14.21 0.58 -6.86
C ALA A 92 13.32 1.83 -6.70
N LEU A 93 12.73 2.04 -5.52
CA LEU A 93 11.85 3.18 -5.27
C LEU A 93 12.59 4.44 -4.84
N PHE A 94 13.58 4.30 -3.96
CA PHE A 94 14.17 5.45 -3.27
C PHE A 94 15.60 5.74 -3.70
N SER A 95 16.26 4.82 -4.42
CA SER A 95 17.69 4.93 -4.79
C SER A 95 18.60 5.22 -3.60
N VAL A 96 18.16 4.87 -2.38
CA VAL A 96 18.89 5.07 -1.12
C VAL A 96 18.96 3.74 -0.37
N GLY A 97 20.17 3.43 0.08
CA GLY A 97 20.47 2.26 0.89
C GLY A 97 21.97 2.03 0.93
N ARG A 98 22.64 2.47 2.00
CA ARG A 98 24.00 1.99 2.34
C ARG A 98 23.95 0.85 3.36
N GLU A 99 22.77 0.56 3.90
CA GLU A 99 22.55 -0.51 4.87
C GLU A 99 22.61 -1.85 4.18
N THR A 100 23.20 -2.83 4.85
CA THR A 100 23.21 -4.22 4.38
C THR A 100 21.98 -4.97 4.89
N VAL A 101 21.68 -6.12 4.27
CA VAL A 101 20.65 -7.06 4.79
C VAL A 101 20.92 -7.37 6.26
N LYS A 102 22.18 -7.59 6.62
CA LYS A 102 22.58 -7.87 8.01
C LYS A 102 22.23 -6.72 8.96
N ASP A 103 22.43 -5.47 8.56
CA ASP A 103 22.10 -4.32 9.41
C ASP A 103 20.59 -4.24 9.68
N ARG A 104 19.76 -4.47 8.66
CA ARG A 104 18.30 -4.48 8.83
C ARG A 104 17.81 -5.68 9.64
N MET A 105 18.43 -6.84 9.47
CA MET A 105 18.13 -8.04 10.24
C MET A 105 18.45 -7.87 11.72
N LYS A 106 19.46 -7.07 12.09
CA LYS A 106 19.71 -6.73 13.50
C LYS A 106 18.57 -5.90 14.11
N LEU A 107 18.04 -4.92 13.36
CA LEU A 107 16.86 -4.17 13.80
C LEU A 107 15.64 -5.10 13.97
N LEU A 108 15.44 -6.05 13.04
CA LEU A 108 14.39 -7.06 13.10
C LEU A 108 14.54 -8.00 14.31
N GLN A 109 15.77 -8.43 14.61
CA GLN A 109 16.06 -9.23 15.79
C GLN A 109 15.81 -8.46 17.09
N LYS A 110 16.07 -7.16 17.09
CA LYS A 110 15.80 -6.28 18.24
C LYS A 110 14.31 -6.08 18.47
N ASN A 111 13.56 -5.90 17.39
CA ASN A 111 12.11 -5.77 17.41
C ASN A 111 11.48 -6.33 16.12
N PRO A 112 10.67 -7.40 16.21
CA PRO A 112 10.07 -8.07 15.06
C PRO A 112 9.11 -7.18 14.26
N TYR A 113 8.58 -6.10 14.84
CA TYR A 113 7.65 -5.20 14.17
C TYR A 113 8.33 -4.16 13.28
N THR A 114 9.63 -4.29 13.02
CA THR A 114 10.36 -3.29 12.25
C THR A 114 10.12 -3.39 10.74
N TYR A 115 9.93 -4.60 10.22
CA TYR A 115 9.75 -4.85 8.79
C TYR A 115 8.61 -5.81 8.52
N HIS A 116 7.72 -5.38 7.63
CA HIS A 116 6.61 -6.18 7.13
C HIS A 116 6.57 -6.11 5.61
N MET A 117 5.99 -7.14 5.00
CA MET A 117 5.85 -7.31 3.57
C MET A 117 4.39 -7.53 3.19
N LEU A 118 4.01 -7.04 2.01
CA LEU A 118 2.78 -7.46 1.34
C LEU A 118 3.15 -8.50 0.30
N ARG A 119 2.63 -9.70 0.46
CA ARG A 119 2.93 -10.85 -0.38
C ARG A 119 1.65 -11.37 -1.04
N ASP A 120 1.73 -11.73 -2.32
CA ASP A 120 0.74 -12.62 -2.95
C ASP A 120 1.26 -14.06 -2.97
N ASP A 121 0.50 -14.98 -3.54
CA ASP A 121 0.86 -16.40 -3.61
C ASP A 121 2.22 -16.67 -4.28
N THR A 122 2.77 -15.71 -5.02
CA THR A 122 3.96 -15.87 -5.87
C THR A 122 5.16 -15.03 -5.45
N GLN A 123 4.95 -13.83 -4.90
CA GLN A 123 6.04 -12.86 -4.68
C GLN A 123 5.72 -11.79 -3.63
N ILE A 124 6.77 -11.11 -3.17
CA ILE A 124 6.63 -9.87 -2.41
C ILE A 124 6.31 -8.72 -3.37
N ILE A 125 5.16 -8.09 -3.14
CA ILE A 125 4.60 -6.98 -3.93
C ILE A 125 5.01 -5.64 -3.33
N GLY A 126 5.19 -5.57 -2.02
CA GLY A 126 5.52 -4.33 -1.33
C GLY A 126 6.02 -4.58 0.07
N TYR A 127 6.44 -3.52 0.74
CA TYR A 127 6.95 -3.60 2.10
C TYR A 127 6.69 -2.31 2.88
N THR A 128 6.75 -2.43 4.19
CA THR A 128 6.77 -1.31 5.13
C THR A 128 7.92 -1.48 6.10
N ALA A 129 8.60 -0.38 6.39
CA ALA A 129 9.58 -0.27 7.46
C ALA A 129 9.01 0.67 8.52
N THR A 130 8.66 0.10 9.67
CA THR A 130 8.14 0.79 10.85
C THR A 130 9.21 0.74 11.92
N MET A 131 9.48 1.83 12.63
CA MET A 131 10.57 1.86 13.62
C MET A 131 9.96 2.19 14.98
N PRO A 132 9.70 1.18 15.82
CA PRO A 132 9.37 1.39 17.23
C PRO A 132 10.62 1.96 17.91
N LEU A 133 10.65 3.28 18.11
CA LEU A 133 11.77 3.98 18.69
C LEU A 133 11.62 4.02 20.22
N LYS A 134 12.74 3.92 20.94
CA LYS A 134 12.77 4.24 22.37
C LYS A 134 12.26 5.66 22.59
N ASN A 135 11.55 5.87 23.69
CA ASN A 135 11.01 7.19 24.05
C ASN A 135 12.08 8.29 23.95
N GLY A 136 11.76 9.39 23.27
CA GLY A 136 12.65 10.54 23.10
C GLY A 136 13.69 10.41 21.97
N ARG A 137 13.71 9.30 21.22
CA ARG A 137 14.59 9.14 20.05
C ARG A 137 14.03 9.76 18.78
N LEU A 138 12.72 10.00 18.70
CA LEU A 138 12.08 10.48 17.48
C LEU A 138 12.64 11.83 17.00
N GLU A 139 12.85 12.80 17.89
CA GLU A 139 13.38 14.11 17.53
C GLU A 139 14.78 14.00 16.89
N LYS A 140 15.65 13.16 17.45
CA LYS A 140 16.97 12.84 16.87
C LYS A 140 16.85 12.19 15.50
N VAL A 141 15.83 11.37 15.26
CA VAL A 141 15.59 10.76 13.93
C VAL A 141 15.10 11.80 12.93
N LEU A 142 14.21 12.70 13.34
CA LEU A 142 13.63 13.74 12.49
C LEU A 142 14.63 14.85 12.13
N SER A 143 15.61 15.13 12.99
CA SER A 143 16.65 16.14 12.75
C SER A 143 17.77 15.70 11.81
N GLN A 144 17.84 14.41 11.45
CA GLN A 144 18.85 13.92 10.51
C GLN A 144 18.54 14.30 9.06
N THR A 145 19.59 14.61 8.29
CA THR A 145 19.53 14.67 6.81
C THR A 145 19.50 13.25 6.22
N ILE A 146 19.18 13.14 4.93
CA ILE A 146 19.18 11.85 4.21
C ILE A 146 20.63 11.35 4.00
N PRO A 147 20.90 10.04 4.14
CA PRO A 147 20.00 8.99 4.62
C PRO A 147 19.86 9.03 6.14
N VAL A 148 18.63 8.82 6.61
CA VAL A 148 18.31 8.68 8.04
C VAL A 148 18.95 7.41 8.56
N LYS A 149 19.76 7.51 9.61
CA LYS A 149 20.39 6.36 10.26
C LYS A 149 19.66 6.06 11.56
N ILE A 150 19.17 4.83 11.67
CA ILE A 150 18.52 4.30 12.87
C ILE A 150 19.26 3.02 13.23
N GLY A 151 19.92 3.02 14.39
CA GLY A 151 20.64 1.87 14.90
C GLY A 151 19.79 1.03 15.85
N GLU A 152 20.29 -0.15 16.23
CA GLU A 152 19.64 -1.03 17.22
C GLU A 152 19.39 -0.32 18.56
N ASP A 153 20.29 0.59 18.95
CA ASP A 153 20.18 1.35 20.19
C ASP A 153 19.03 2.36 20.19
N ASP A 154 18.53 2.75 19.00
CA ASP A 154 17.39 3.64 18.85
C ASP A 154 16.06 2.85 18.89
N ILE A 155 16.07 1.54 18.59
CA ILE A 155 14.89 0.66 18.53
C ILE A 155 14.50 0.17 19.93
N ALA A 156 13.22 0.30 20.27
CA ALA A 156 12.64 -0.25 21.49
C ALA A 156 12.56 -1.78 21.42
N GLU A 157 12.81 -2.45 22.54
CA GLU A 157 12.59 -3.88 22.65
C GLU A 157 11.10 -4.22 22.58
N ASP A 158 10.81 -5.41 22.08
CA ASP A 158 9.46 -5.95 22.02
C ASP A 158 9.03 -6.50 23.39
N VAL A 159 8.67 -5.58 24.28
CA VAL A 159 8.18 -5.89 25.63
C VAL A 159 6.83 -5.23 25.82
N ASP A 160 5.86 -6.01 26.29
CA ASP A 160 4.52 -5.55 26.62
C ASP A 160 4.58 -4.42 27.67
N GLY A 161 3.67 -3.44 27.57
CA GLY A 161 3.65 -2.28 28.46
C GLY A 161 4.71 -1.19 28.18
N ASN A 162 5.59 -1.37 27.19
CA ASN A 162 6.59 -0.37 26.85
C ASN A 162 5.97 0.93 26.31
N THR A 163 6.71 2.04 26.45
CA THR A 163 6.39 3.32 25.80
C THR A 163 7.34 3.60 24.65
N ILE A 164 6.81 3.93 23.48
CA ILE A 164 7.54 4.14 22.24
C ILE A 164 7.10 5.42 21.51
N ASP A 165 7.96 5.88 20.60
CA ASP A 165 7.55 6.71 19.47
C ASP A 165 7.59 5.83 18.20
N LEU A 166 6.62 5.96 17.29
CA LEU A 166 6.56 5.15 16.08
C LEU A 166 6.96 5.98 14.86
N TYR A 167 8.09 5.65 14.23
CA TYR A 167 8.51 6.29 12.99
C TYR A 167 8.23 5.39 11.78
N LEU A 168 7.34 5.84 10.89
CA LEU A 168 7.05 5.16 9.62
C LEU A 168 8.17 5.52 8.63
N HIS A 169 9.21 4.68 8.59
CA HIS A 169 10.43 4.95 7.82
C HIS A 169 10.19 4.83 6.31
N ALA A 170 9.50 3.79 5.88
CA ALA A 170 9.20 3.56 4.47
C ALA A 170 7.91 2.78 4.27
N ILE A 171 7.24 3.09 3.16
CA ILE A 171 6.16 2.29 2.58
C ILE A 171 6.39 2.28 1.07
N GLY A 172 6.35 1.11 0.46
CA GLY A 172 6.67 0.98 -0.95
C GLY A 172 5.99 -0.21 -1.61
N VAL A 173 5.44 0.03 -2.79
CA VAL A 173 4.95 -1.02 -3.70
C VAL A 173 5.97 -1.17 -4.82
N LYS A 174 6.37 -2.41 -5.11
CA LYS A 174 7.32 -2.78 -6.17
C LYS A 174 6.95 -2.08 -7.49
N PRO A 175 7.93 -1.52 -8.21
CA PRO A 175 7.68 -0.96 -9.54
C PRO A 175 7.14 -2.00 -10.53
N GLY A 176 6.50 -1.54 -11.61
CA GLY A 176 5.98 -2.40 -12.68
C GLY A 176 4.48 -2.66 -12.63
N TYR A 177 3.81 -2.43 -11.50
CA TYR A 177 2.35 -2.51 -11.42
C TYR A 177 1.65 -1.27 -12.02
N SER A 178 0.42 -1.47 -12.50
CA SER A 178 -0.45 -0.38 -12.93
C SER A 178 -0.80 0.56 -11.76
N MET A 179 -1.24 1.79 -12.06
CA MET A 179 -1.63 2.75 -11.01
C MET A 179 -2.77 2.23 -10.12
N VAL A 180 -3.72 1.50 -10.70
CA VAL A 180 -4.85 0.91 -9.95
C VAL A 180 -4.36 -0.15 -8.97
N GLU A 181 -3.46 -1.03 -9.42
CA GLU A 181 -2.85 -2.04 -8.56
C GLU A 181 -1.99 -1.41 -7.46
N LYS A 182 -1.14 -0.42 -7.79
CA LYS A 182 -0.34 0.30 -6.80
C LYS A 182 -1.19 0.96 -5.72
N HIS A 183 -2.30 1.59 -6.09
CA HIS A 183 -3.24 2.15 -5.11
C HIS A 183 -3.85 1.05 -4.24
N SER A 184 -4.28 -0.07 -4.83
CA SER A 184 -4.84 -1.19 -4.09
C SER A 184 -3.83 -1.80 -3.11
N TYR A 185 -2.59 -2.05 -3.54
CA TYR A 185 -1.53 -2.60 -2.71
C TYR A 185 -1.04 -1.61 -1.65
N GLY A 186 -0.95 -0.32 -1.99
CA GLY A 186 -0.66 0.74 -1.03
C GLY A 186 -1.72 0.82 0.07
N ALA A 187 -3.01 0.76 -0.29
CA ALA A 187 -4.10 0.70 0.67
C ALA A 187 -3.99 -0.53 1.59
N ARG A 188 -3.64 -1.70 1.04
CA ARG A 188 -3.40 -2.93 1.84
C ARG A 188 -2.24 -2.79 2.83
N LEU A 189 -1.12 -2.20 2.42
CA LEU A 189 0.01 -1.91 3.31
C LEU A 189 -0.39 -0.96 4.45
N VAL A 190 -1.16 0.09 4.13
CA VAL A 190 -1.67 1.04 5.13
C VAL A 190 -2.62 0.34 6.11
N SER A 191 -3.53 -0.50 5.62
CA SER A 191 -4.39 -1.31 6.49
C SER A 191 -3.57 -2.21 7.42
N GLY A 192 -2.50 -2.85 6.92
CA GLY A 192 -1.59 -3.64 7.73
C GLY A 192 -0.87 -2.83 8.83
N ILE A 193 -0.42 -1.60 8.52
CA ILE A 193 0.14 -0.69 9.53
C ILE A 193 -0.89 -0.33 10.60
N ILE A 194 -2.14 -0.08 10.20
CA ILE A 194 -3.22 0.22 11.16
C ILE A 194 -3.45 -0.98 12.08
N GLU A 195 -3.56 -2.18 11.52
CA GLU A 195 -3.71 -3.42 12.30
C GLU A 195 -2.55 -3.63 13.28
N LEU A 196 -1.32 -3.35 12.86
CA LEU A 196 -0.14 -3.36 13.72
C LEU A 196 -0.24 -2.36 14.88
N ILE A 197 -0.66 -1.13 14.62
CA ILE A 197 -0.86 -0.11 15.66
C ILE A 197 -1.94 -0.56 16.65
N LEU A 198 -3.02 -1.16 16.18
CA LEU A 198 -4.06 -1.70 17.06
C LEU A 198 -3.54 -2.86 17.92
N ASP A 199 -2.67 -3.71 17.36
CA ASP A 199 -2.02 -4.79 18.09
C ASP A 199 -1.12 -4.27 19.22
N PHE A 200 -0.36 -3.19 18.99
CA PHE A 200 0.39 -2.52 20.04
C PHE A 200 -0.51 -2.11 21.22
N GLY A 201 -1.70 -1.57 20.96
CA GLY A 201 -2.67 -1.26 22.02
C GLY A 201 -3.10 -2.48 22.81
N LYS A 202 -3.41 -3.59 22.13
CA LYS A 202 -3.80 -4.86 22.77
C LYS A 202 -2.69 -5.47 23.63
N ARG A 203 -1.43 -5.10 23.37
CA ARG A 203 -0.24 -5.56 24.10
C ARG A 203 0.24 -4.57 25.17
N GLY A 204 -0.54 -3.52 25.44
CA GLY A 204 -0.17 -2.52 26.44
C GLY A 204 0.89 -1.53 25.98
N ILE A 205 1.33 -1.56 24.72
CA ILE A 205 2.38 -0.69 24.22
C ILE A 205 1.81 0.72 24.03
N THR A 206 2.37 1.67 24.77
CA THR A 206 2.00 3.09 24.71
C THR A 206 2.79 3.77 23.59
N ILE A 207 2.08 4.37 22.63
CA ILE A 207 2.67 5.13 21.53
C ILE A 207 2.42 6.61 21.84
N ASN A 208 3.49 7.40 22.00
CA ASN A 208 3.37 8.84 22.24
C ASN A 208 3.08 9.58 20.93
N THR A 209 3.95 9.38 19.95
CA THR A 209 3.89 10.06 18.64
C THR A 209 4.03 9.06 17.51
N ILE A 210 3.28 9.25 16.43
CA ILE A 210 3.53 8.58 15.16
C ILE A 210 4.03 9.63 14.18
N ALA A 211 5.15 9.38 13.50
CA ALA A 211 5.74 10.33 12.57
C ALA A 211 6.21 9.68 11.27
N ALA A 212 6.22 10.44 10.19
CA ALA A 212 6.92 10.06 8.96
C ALA A 212 7.43 11.29 8.22
N ARG A 213 8.31 11.04 7.24
CA ARG A 213 8.80 12.07 6.32
C ARG A 213 8.59 11.65 4.88
N SER A 214 8.14 12.60 4.05
CA SER A 214 7.97 12.34 2.61
C SER A 214 8.21 13.58 1.77
N ASN A 215 8.83 13.39 0.61
CA ASN A 215 8.92 14.34 -0.48
C ASN A 215 8.22 13.82 -1.75
N MET A 216 7.65 12.61 -1.71
CA MET A 216 6.96 11.99 -2.83
C MET A 216 5.50 12.44 -2.86
N PRO A 217 4.94 12.87 -4.01
CA PRO A 217 3.55 13.33 -4.10
C PRO A 217 2.52 12.33 -3.54
N ASP A 218 2.71 11.03 -3.81
CA ASP A 218 1.84 9.97 -3.29
C ASP A 218 1.94 9.83 -1.76
N GLY A 219 3.16 9.86 -1.21
CA GLY A 219 3.37 9.80 0.23
C GLY A 219 2.77 11.01 0.95
N ILE A 220 2.94 12.22 0.41
CA ILE A 220 2.33 13.44 0.93
C ILE A 220 0.80 13.33 0.95
N ARG A 221 0.19 12.86 -0.16
CA ARG A 221 -1.27 12.66 -0.24
C ARG A 221 -1.75 11.63 0.78
N LEU A 222 -1.03 10.53 0.90
CA LEU A 222 -1.34 9.46 1.87
C LEU A 222 -1.35 10.00 3.30
N MET A 223 -0.28 10.70 3.72
CA MET A 223 -0.16 11.22 5.09
C MET A 223 -1.28 12.21 5.42
N ARG A 224 -1.60 13.12 4.49
CA ARG A 224 -2.72 14.07 4.65
C ARG A 224 -4.06 13.35 4.76
N HIS A 225 -4.29 12.33 3.92
CA HIS A 225 -5.53 11.57 3.94
C HIS A 225 -5.67 10.72 5.22
N ALA A 226 -4.56 10.22 5.75
CA ALA A 226 -4.51 9.48 7.01
C ALA A 226 -4.67 10.37 8.26
N GLY A 227 -4.77 11.70 8.10
CA GLY A 227 -5.00 12.64 9.20
C GLY A 227 -3.74 13.12 9.91
N PHE A 228 -2.55 12.92 9.33
CA PHE A 228 -1.34 13.49 9.91
C PHE A 228 -1.35 15.02 9.81
N THR A 229 -0.85 15.66 10.87
CA THR A 229 -0.54 17.08 10.87
C THR A 229 0.84 17.28 10.28
N GLU A 230 0.94 18.15 9.29
CA GLU A 230 2.23 18.57 8.78
C GLU A 230 2.82 19.64 9.69
N ILE A 231 4.09 19.47 10.06
CA ILE A 231 4.84 20.42 10.88
C ILE A 231 6.01 20.99 10.09
N GLU A 232 6.52 22.13 10.54
CA GLU A 232 7.75 22.70 9.99
C GLU A 232 8.86 21.64 10.06
N PRO A 233 9.47 21.27 8.92
CA PRO A 233 10.44 20.21 8.93
C PRO A 233 11.75 20.68 9.56
N LEU A 234 12.36 19.82 10.39
CA LEU A 234 13.67 20.10 10.97
C LEU A 234 14.80 20.12 9.93
N THR A 235 14.55 19.58 8.73
CA THR A 235 15.46 19.64 7.59
C THR A 235 14.71 20.00 6.31
N PRO A 236 15.28 20.79 5.39
CA PRO A 236 14.58 21.27 4.19
C PRO A 236 14.27 20.18 3.15
N GLU A 237 14.85 18.98 3.30
CA GLU A 237 14.83 17.92 2.30
C GLU A 237 13.49 17.19 2.21
N ARG A 238 12.76 17.09 3.33
CA ARG A 238 11.51 16.34 3.42
C ARG A 238 10.53 17.04 4.33
N ARG A 239 9.25 16.94 3.96
CA ARG A 239 8.14 17.40 4.79
C ARG A 239 7.95 16.40 5.93
N THR A 240 7.66 16.92 7.12
CA THR A 240 7.47 16.11 8.32
C THR A 240 5.99 16.09 8.70
N PHE A 241 5.51 14.89 9.00
CA PHE A 241 4.11 14.63 9.33
C PHE A 241 4.05 13.89 10.65
N VAL A 242 3.20 14.34 11.57
CA VAL A 242 3.05 13.77 12.91
C VAL A 242 1.58 13.54 13.29
N ILE A 243 1.36 12.55 14.15
CA ILE A 243 0.15 12.33 14.92
C ILE A 243 0.57 12.33 16.39
N ASP A 244 0.08 13.30 17.15
CA ASP A 244 0.07 13.23 18.61
C ASP A 244 -1.02 12.23 19.01
N VAL A 245 -0.63 11.08 19.52
CA VAL A 245 -1.58 9.97 19.78
C VAL A 245 -2.55 10.33 20.90
N LYS A 246 -2.08 11.08 21.90
CA LYS A 246 -2.88 11.49 23.05
C LYS A 246 -4.03 12.39 22.60
N GLU A 247 -3.71 13.44 21.84
CA GLU A 247 -4.67 14.46 21.43
C GLU A 247 -5.44 14.11 20.13
N SER A 248 -5.04 13.05 19.42
CA SER A 248 -5.65 12.66 18.15
C SER A 248 -7.05 12.04 18.29
N GLY A 249 -7.98 12.53 17.47
CA GLY A 249 -9.32 11.97 17.27
C GLY A 249 -9.45 11.08 16.02
N ILE A 250 -8.34 10.66 15.41
CA ILE A 250 -8.37 9.81 14.21
C ILE A 250 -8.99 8.44 14.59
N PRO A 251 -9.94 7.89 13.80
CA PRO A 251 -10.71 6.70 14.21
C PRO A 251 -9.86 5.49 14.64
N PHE A 252 -8.79 5.17 13.93
CA PHE A 252 -7.93 4.04 14.31
C PHE A 252 -7.08 4.33 15.57
N ILE A 253 -6.79 5.60 15.86
CA ILE A 253 -6.10 6.02 17.09
C ILE A 253 -7.04 5.92 18.28
N ILE A 254 -8.34 6.20 18.11
CA ILE A 254 -9.35 5.98 19.14
C ILE A 254 -9.43 4.48 19.48
N GLN A 255 -9.54 3.62 18.47
CA GLN A 255 -9.57 2.15 18.66
C GLN A 255 -8.29 1.64 19.34
N TYR A 256 -7.12 2.18 18.98
CA TYR A 256 -5.86 1.89 19.66
C TYR A 256 -5.93 2.27 21.15
N LYS A 257 -6.40 3.48 21.48
CA LYS A 257 -6.52 3.95 22.86
C LYS A 257 -7.49 3.11 23.68
N GLU A 258 -8.61 2.68 23.09
CA GLU A 258 -9.56 1.76 23.72
C GLU A 258 -8.91 0.39 24.01
N ALA A 259 -8.18 -0.17 23.05
CA ALA A 259 -7.45 -1.43 23.25
C ALA A 259 -6.38 -1.33 24.35
N LEU A 260 -5.62 -0.21 24.36
CA LEU A 260 -4.64 0.07 25.39
C LEU A 260 -5.27 0.21 26.78
N ALA A 261 -6.36 0.96 26.90
CA ALA A 261 -7.08 1.14 28.16
C ALA A 261 -7.57 -0.20 28.72
N LYS A 262 -8.13 -1.06 27.87
CA LYS A 262 -8.56 -2.40 28.26
C LYS A 262 -7.39 -3.24 28.80
N TRP A 263 -6.26 -3.27 28.10
CA TRP A 263 -5.07 -4.00 28.57
C TRP A 263 -4.61 -3.46 29.93
N GLN A 264 -4.60 -2.14 30.11
CA GLN A 264 -4.23 -1.49 31.38
C GLN A 264 -5.20 -1.79 32.53
N GLU A 265 -6.48 -2.03 32.26
CA GLU A 265 -7.44 -2.46 33.27
C GLU A 265 -7.22 -3.92 33.70
N GLU A 266 -6.89 -4.80 32.75
CA GLU A 266 -6.66 -6.23 32.99
C GLU A 266 -5.33 -6.53 33.74
N HIS A 267 -4.37 -5.59 33.70
CA HIS A 267 -3.02 -5.76 34.27
C HIS A 267 -2.69 -4.76 35.40
N LYS A 268 -3.71 -4.13 35.99
CA LYS A 268 -3.60 -3.35 37.25
C LYS A 268 -3.72 -4.26 38.47
#